data_AF-A0A2V9RUN4-F1
#
_entry.id   AF-A0A2V9RUN4-F1
#
_cell.length_a   1.000
_cell.length_b   1.000
_cell.length_c   1.000
_cell.angle_alpha   90.00
_cell.angle_beta   90.00
_cell.angle_gamma   90.00
#
_symmetry.space_group_name_H-M   'P 1'
#
loop_
_entity.id
_entity.type
_entity.pdbx_description
1 polymer ?
#
loop_
_entity_poly.entity_id
_entity_poly.type
_entity_poly.pdbx_seq_one_letter_code
_entity_poly.pdbx_strand_id
1 'polypeptide(L)'
;MAALGSLNAMISRCANPACSVPLRYLREGRLFQFEVRSRSLASFEQQAPRHGKASRQIAHFWLCGHCAETLTLTFDELKGVTVVPLQPAVD
;
A
#
# COMPACT_ATOMS: atom_id res chain seq x y z
N MET A 1 13.51 13.57 -2.29
CA MET A 1 14.08 12.21 -2.12
C MET A 1 13.25 11.46 -1.08
N ALA A 2 12.11 10.91 -1.47
CA ALA A 2 11.40 9.94 -0.64
C ALA A 2 11.68 8.56 -1.26
N ALA A 3 12.51 7.78 -0.59
CA ALA A 3 12.73 6.39 -0.95
C ALA A 3 11.37 5.68 -0.88
N LEU A 4 10.89 5.17 -2.02
CA LEU A 4 9.82 4.20 -2.01
C LEU A 4 10.37 3.01 -1.23
N GLY A 5 9.85 2.87 -0.01
CA GLY A 5 10.26 1.83 0.93
C GLY A 5 10.29 0.49 0.22
N SER A 6 11.36 -0.25 0.49
CA SER A 6 11.57 -1.64 0.08
C SER A 6 10.22 -2.37 -0.05
N LEU A 7 9.96 -2.98 -1.21
CA LEU A 7 8.68 -3.64 -1.55
C LEU A 7 8.35 -4.84 -0.63
N ASN A 8 9.16 -5.07 0.40
CA ASN A 8 9.02 -6.07 1.46
C ASN A 8 9.00 -5.45 2.87
N ALA A 9 8.74 -4.15 3.01
CA ALA A 9 8.63 -3.51 4.32
C ALA A 9 7.43 -4.09 5.09
N MET A 10 7.72 -4.80 6.18
CA MET A 10 6.69 -5.25 7.11
C MET A 10 5.87 -4.06 7.58
N ILE A 11 4.54 -4.17 7.54
CA ILE A 11 3.66 -3.12 8.03
C ILE A 11 3.94 -2.92 9.51
N SER A 12 4.30 -1.70 9.89
CA SER A 12 4.68 -1.38 11.27
C SER A 12 3.69 -0.48 11.98
N ARG A 13 2.86 0.27 11.24
CA ARG A 13 1.94 1.29 11.77
C ARG A 13 0.70 1.45 10.89
N CYS A 14 -0.30 2.14 11.44
CA CYS A 14 -1.50 2.55 10.72
C CYS A 14 -1.14 3.39 9.48
N ALA A 15 -1.83 3.15 8.37
CA ALA A 15 -1.64 3.85 7.10
C ALA A 15 -2.32 5.23 7.06
N ASN A 16 -3.18 5.55 8.03
CA ASN A 16 -3.70 6.90 8.18
C ASN A 16 -2.57 7.82 8.67
N PRO A 17 -2.15 8.85 7.92
CA PRO A 17 -1.04 9.73 8.31
C PRO A 17 -1.31 10.54 9.59
N ALA A 18 -2.57 10.73 9.97
CA ALA A 18 -2.96 11.36 11.23
C ALA A 18 -2.93 10.39 12.43
N CYS A 19 -2.65 9.10 12.20
CA CYS A 19 -2.63 8.06 13.21
C CYS A 19 -1.22 7.45 13.31
N SER A 20 -0.74 7.26 14.54
CA SER A 20 0.60 6.71 14.80
C SER A 20 0.57 5.33 15.47
N VAL A 21 -0.60 4.69 15.52
CA VAL A 21 -0.79 3.39 16.18
C VAL A 21 0.12 2.33 15.54
N PRO A 22 0.99 1.67 16.32
CA PRO A 22 1.82 0.58 15.83
C PRO A 22 1.01 -0.69 15.63
N LEU A 23 1.34 -1.44 14.57
CA LEU A 23 0.79 -2.76 14.32
C LEU A 23 1.47 -3.75 15.29
N ARG A 24 0.90 -3.92 16.48
CA ARG A 24 1.35 -4.92 17.46
C ARG A 24 0.70 -6.29 17.23
N TYR A 25 -0.58 -6.29 16.88
CA TYR A 25 -1.36 -7.50 16.62
C TYR A 25 -2.32 -7.27 15.46
N LEU A 26 -2.35 -8.21 14.50
CA LEU A 26 -3.27 -8.21 13.35
C LEU A 26 -4.73 -8.57 13.73
N ARG A 27 -5.06 -8.64 15.02
CA ARG A 27 -6.43 -8.96 15.48
C ARG A 27 -7.41 -7.80 15.31
N GLU A 28 -6.90 -6.58 15.25
CA GLU A 28 -7.71 -5.37 15.15
C GLU A 28 -7.39 -4.63 13.85
N GLY A 29 -8.39 -3.96 13.28
CA GLY A 29 -8.24 -3.17 12.07
C GLY A 29 -8.49 -3.93 10.77
N ARG A 30 -8.01 -3.37 9.66
CA ARG A 30 -8.27 -3.87 8.31
C ARG A 30 -7.01 -3.84 7.46
N LEU A 31 -6.70 -4.97 6.83
CA LEU A 31 -5.58 -5.12 5.91
C LEU A 31 -6.05 -4.86 4.48
N PHE A 32 -5.27 -4.09 3.73
CA PHE A 32 -5.48 -3.80 2.33
C PHE A 32 -4.29 -4.30 1.53
N GLN A 33 -4.57 -4.89 0.39
CA GLN A 33 -3.57 -5.41 -0.53
C GLN A 33 -3.80 -4.78 -1.90
N PHE A 34 -2.80 -4.09 -2.42
CA PHE A 34 -2.83 -3.49 -3.75
C PHE A 34 -1.78 -4.12 -4.65
N GLU A 35 -2.21 -4.55 -5.83
CA GLU A 35 -1.30 -4.98 -6.88
C GLU A 35 -0.72 -3.75 -7.56
N VAL A 36 0.59 -3.56 -7.45
CA VAL A 36 1.33 -2.55 -8.18
C VAL A 36 2.04 -3.24 -9.34
N ARG A 37 1.58 -2.94 -10.56
CA ARG A 37 2.31 -3.36 -11.76
C ARG A 37 3.48 -2.42 -11.93
N SER A 38 4.69 -2.91 -11.64
CA SER A 38 5.88 -2.20 -12.10
C SER A 38 5.89 -2.25 -13.62
N ARG A 39 5.60 -1.13 -14.29
CA ARG A 39 6.19 -0.90 -15.60
C ARG A 39 7.67 -0.83 -15.29
N SER A 40 8.39 -1.92 -15.58
CA SER A 40 9.83 -1.99 -15.45
C SER A 40 10.41 -0.70 -16.02
N LEU A 41 10.83 0.21 -15.13
CA LEU A 41 11.73 1.28 -15.50
C LEU A 41 12.99 0.51 -15.89
N ALA A 42 13.13 0.28 -17.20
CA ALA A 42 14.40 -0.09 -17.79
C ALA A 42 15.33 1.12 -17.60
N SER A 43 15.74 1.37 -16.37
CA SER A 43 16.87 2.21 -16.05
C SER A 43 18.10 1.44 -16.50
N PHE A 44 18.54 1.79 -17.71
CA PHE A 44 19.94 1.86 -18.13
C PHE A 44 20.95 1.37 -17.10
N GLU A 45 21.19 0.06 -17.02
CA GLU A 45 22.50 -0.48 -16.64
C GLU A 45 22.57 -1.96 -17.06
N GLN A 46 23.25 -2.14 -18.20
CA GLN A 46 24.04 -3.28 -18.66
C GLN A 46 23.61 -4.71 -18.26
N GLN A 47 23.26 -5.46 -19.33
CA GLN A 47 23.60 -6.88 -19.57
C GLN A 47 22.89 -7.96 -18.74
N ALA A 48 21.72 -8.37 -19.22
CA ALA A 48 21.40 -9.79 -19.53
C ALA A 48 20.01 -9.89 -20.19
N PRO A 49 19.79 -10.79 -21.17
CA PRO A 49 18.47 -11.02 -21.75
C PRO A 49 17.66 -11.90 -20.81
N ARG A 50 17.10 -11.32 -19.73
CA ARG A 50 16.09 -12.01 -18.94
C ARG A 50 14.72 -11.59 -19.47
N HIS A 51 14.00 -12.55 -20.04
CA HIS A 51 12.57 -12.49 -20.32
C HIS A 51 11.84 -11.74 -19.20
N GLY A 52 11.58 -10.45 -19.41
CA GLY A 52 11.00 -9.54 -18.43
C GLY A 52 9.52 -9.84 -18.26
N LYS A 53 9.19 -10.89 -17.50
CA LYS A 53 7.84 -11.03 -16.94
C LYS A 53 7.63 -9.82 -16.04
N ALA A 54 6.65 -8.98 -16.39
CA ALA A 54 6.22 -7.87 -15.55
C ALA A 54 6.08 -8.37 -14.11
N SER A 55 6.94 -7.89 -13.21
CA SER A 55 6.93 -8.39 -11.84
C SER A 55 5.73 -7.75 -11.15
N ARG A 56 4.73 -8.59 -10.89
CA ARG A 56 3.53 -8.23 -10.12
C ARG A 56 3.98 -7.98 -8.69
N GLN A 57 4.09 -6.72 -8.28
CA GLN A 57 4.47 -6.36 -6.91
C GLN A 57 3.19 -6.18 -6.09
N ILE A 58 3.22 -6.63 -4.84
CA ILE A 58 2.07 -6.51 -3.93
C ILE A 58 2.47 -5.58 -2.78
N ALA A 59 1.71 -4.51 -2.60
CA ALA A 59 1.87 -3.60 -1.47
C ALA A 59 0.78 -3.86 -0.43
N HIS A 60 1.18 -3.98 0.83
CA HIS A 60 0.29 -4.22 1.96
C HIS A 60 0.17 -2.97 2.83
N PHE A 61 -1.04 -2.63 3.23
CA PHE A 61 -1.35 -1.50 4.12
C PHE A 61 -2.32 -1.95 5.20
N TRP A 62 -2.29 -1.29 6.35
CA TRP A 62 -3.19 -1.60 7.47
C TRP A 62 -3.75 -0.32 8.08
N LEU A 63 -5.04 -0.30 8.34
CA LEU A 63 -5.68 0.68 9.21
C LEU A 63 -5.98 0.00 10.55
N CYS A 64 -5.67 0.67 11.67
CA CYS A 64 -6.06 0.17 12.99
C CYS A 64 -7.58 0.12 13.15
N GLY A 65 -8.09 -0.58 14.17
CA GLY A 65 -9.54 -0.74 14.42
C GLY A 65 -10.32 0.56 14.29
N HIS A 66 -9.90 1.59 15.03
CA HIS A 66 -10.56 2.89 15.06
C HIS A 66 -10.55 3.62 13.71
N CYS A 67 -9.43 3.57 12.96
CA CYS A 67 -9.40 4.19 11.63
C CYS A 67 -10.23 3.38 10.62
N ALA A 68 -10.26 2.06 10.73
CA ALA A 68 -11.01 1.20 9.82
C ALA A 68 -12.54 1.31 9.98
N GLU A 69 -13.02 1.90 11.08
CA GLU A 69 -14.45 2.19 11.31
C GLU A 69 -14.97 3.35 10.47
N THR A 70 -14.10 4.30 10.11
CA THR A 70 -14.50 5.56 9.43
C THR A 70 -13.75 5.82 8.14
N LEU A 71 -12.64 5.13 7.90
CA LEU A 71 -11.76 5.32 6.75
C LEU A 71 -11.53 4.01 6.00
N THR A 72 -11.21 4.14 4.73
CA THR A 72 -10.75 3.05 3.85
C THR A 72 -9.59 3.52 3.00
N LEU A 73 -8.88 2.57 2.39
CA LEU A 73 -7.81 2.86 1.44
C LEU A 73 -8.31 2.63 0.02
N THR A 74 -7.96 3.55 -0.88
CA THR A 74 -8.18 3.43 -2.32
C THR A 74 -6.87 3.53 -3.06
N PHE A 75 -6.77 2.90 -4.23
CA PHE A 75 -5.61 3.03 -5.10
C PHE A 75 -5.96 3.86 -6.33
N ASP A 76 -5.19 4.92 -6.53
CA ASP A 76 -5.26 5.82 -7.68
C ASP A 76 -3.96 5.67 -8.48
N GLU A 77 -4.04 5.51 -9.80
CA GLU A 77 -2.85 5.28 -10.63
C GLU A 77 -1.86 6.45 -10.65
N LEU A 78 -2.33 7.67 -10.39
CA LEU A 78 -1.52 8.89 -10.39
C LEU A 78 -1.03 9.24 -8.98
N LYS A 79 -1.86 9.05 -7.96
CA LYS A 79 -1.59 9.45 -6.57
C LYS A 79 -1.09 8.30 -5.69
N GLY A 80 -1.22 7.06 -6.14
CA GLY A 80 -0.95 5.87 -5.34
C GLY A 80 -2.06 5.58 -4.33
N VAL A 81 -1.70 5.03 -3.18
CA VAL A 81 -2.67 4.69 -2.12
C VAL A 81 -3.08 5.94 -1.36
N THR A 82 -4.39 6.18 -1.28
CA THR A 82 -5.01 7.30 -0.58
C THR A 82 -5.95 6.80 0.51
N VAL A 83 -6.06 7.56 1.59
CA VAL A 83 -7.01 7.32 2.69
C VAL A 83 -8.25 8.18 2.43
N VAL A 84 -9.43 7.56 2.40
CA VAL A 84 -10.70 8.24 2.15
C VAL A 84 -11.74 7.85 3.20
N PRO A 85 -12.72 8.71 3.51
CA PRO A 85 -13.83 8.34 4.37
C PRO A 85 -14.63 7.17 3.80
N LEU A 86 -15.13 6.30 4.67
CA LEU A 86 -16.16 5.34 4.30
C LEU A 86 -17.41 6.14 3.90
N GLN A 87 -17.92 5.88 2.71
CA GLN A 87 -19.23 6.42 2.35
C GLN A 87 -20.26 5.78 3.29
N PRO A 88 -21.12 6.58 3.95
CA PRO A 88 -22.23 6.00 4.70
C PRO A 88 -23.06 5.17 3.73
N ALA A 89 -23.36 3.92 4.09
CA ALA A 89 -24.35 3.15 3.37
C ALA A 89 -25.64 3.96 3.37
N VAL A 90 -26.07 4.43 2.20
CA VAL A 90 -27.39 5.02 2.04
C VAL A 90 -28.35 3.83 2.09
N ASP A 91 -29.00 3.66 3.24
CA ASP A 91 -30.19 2.81 3.40
C ASP A 91 -31.41 3.44 2.73
#